data_AF-A0A8J4FEB0-F1
#
_entry.id   AF-A0A8J4FEB0-F1
#
_cell.length_a   1.000
_cell.length_b   1.000
_cell.length_c   1.000
_cell.angle_alpha   90.00
_cell.angle_beta   90.00
_cell.angle_gamma   90.00
#
_symmetry.space_group_name_H-M   'P 1'
#
loop_
_entity.id
_entity.type
_entity.pdbx_description
1 polymer ?
#
loop_
_entity_poly.entity_id
_entity_poly.type
_entity_poly.pdbx_seq_one_letter_code
_entity_poly.pdbx_strand_id
1 'polypeptide(L)'
;MATRVGRGAAASCFTSSTLAPCCLVMMVVMMMMVQLQPTSSSRIVVHTNKEGPAGGLLTGTIASLDLPEGLITEQISYYLTTSQQDGGDTIYRLAFCDGVQPEAIPINTAVTVVYDKIVDGVVHSCTPPKESSPAEEGRRRALLGERITAPLEPRILVYIATMCGFKEPAAASNPAEIMDIFFGKGDMKGRVLADYYKTCSYGQVTLLPKNVKVVGPVEIPCSGNLVTSFTMKTGSNFSSNSCSNDNLLKWQFWLDIWADANWRTLGISPDDYHHQVILLPKTFTAKSKDCNGFAGSATAGRYYIDKTAVNNWGRGFVWWSGDNLNKIETLFHEIGHNYRMAHASIPGGCDLVDQCDHTCAMGAVGGQGIRCLNAAHNWQIGWGRPFLELDDVSLPYGKPSAPIRIPKQLSSTNSSVVVTGAGMPDNQRLFLSVRMNVYPYDLPYGPSYDNTPFLLMHTYRGTDSQPYAQTIRVGDLGVGGPPGKLR
;
A
#
# COMPACT_ATOMS: atom_id res chain seq x y z
N MET A 1 -10.97 54.66 35.26
CA MET A 1 -11.99 54.23 36.25
C MET A 1 -11.71 52.79 36.62
N ALA A 2 -11.44 52.57 37.91
CA ALA A 2 -11.01 51.31 38.48
C ALA A 2 -12.21 50.40 38.79
N THR A 3 -11.99 49.08 38.78
CA THR A 3 -12.26 48.22 39.96
C THR A 3 -11.67 46.82 39.75
N ARG A 4 -11.17 46.26 40.85
CA ARG A 4 -10.46 45.00 41.02
C ARG A 4 -11.05 44.36 42.28
N VAL A 5 -11.68 43.19 42.21
CA VAL A 5 -12.03 42.25 43.31
C VAL A 5 -12.38 40.91 42.63
N GLY A 6 -12.04 39.69 43.06
CA GLY A 6 -11.38 39.17 44.26
C GLY A 6 -11.21 37.64 44.13
N ARG A 7 -10.39 37.06 45.02
CA ARG A 7 -10.17 35.60 45.20
C ARG A 7 -11.22 35.01 46.15
N GLY A 8 -11.49 33.70 46.05
CA GLY A 8 -11.95 32.91 47.20
C GLY A 8 -12.50 31.50 46.91
N ALA A 9 -12.05 30.55 47.76
CA ALA A 9 -12.57 29.20 48.07
C ALA A 9 -12.23 28.03 47.12
N ALA A 10 -12.10 26.76 47.53
CA ALA A 10 -11.72 26.01 48.75
C ALA A 10 -12.28 24.58 48.54
N ALA A 11 -11.45 23.53 48.66
CA ALA A 11 -11.86 22.11 48.80
C ALA A 11 -10.59 21.24 48.84
N SER A 12 -10.44 20.14 49.57
CA SER A 12 -11.02 19.60 50.81
C SER A 12 -10.19 18.35 51.11
N CYS A 13 -9.76 18.18 52.36
CA CYS A 13 -9.06 16.99 52.85
C CYS A 13 -9.97 15.76 52.82
N PHE A 14 -9.43 14.60 52.39
CA PHE A 14 -9.88 13.30 52.88
C PHE A 14 -8.66 12.48 53.32
N THR A 15 -8.67 12.12 54.59
CA THR A 15 -7.75 11.21 55.27
C THR A 15 -8.28 9.78 55.17
N SER A 16 -7.42 8.81 54.86
CA SER A 16 -7.54 7.43 55.35
C SER A 16 -6.21 6.68 55.20
N SER A 17 -5.51 6.54 56.32
CA SER A 17 -4.54 5.49 56.64
C SER A 17 -5.31 4.16 56.83
N THR A 18 -4.81 2.98 56.42
CA THR A 18 -3.80 2.23 57.18
C THR A 18 -3.27 0.96 56.46
N LEU A 19 -1.97 0.71 56.68
CA LEU A 19 -1.28 -0.55 56.98
C LEU A 19 -0.96 -1.62 55.89
N ALA A 20 0.36 -1.87 55.77
CA ALA A 20 1.13 -2.88 55.04
C ALA A 20 1.06 -4.29 55.70
N PRO A 21 1.81 -5.38 55.32
CA PRO A 21 3.21 -5.48 54.83
C PRO A 21 3.42 -6.42 53.59
N CYS A 22 4.41 -6.20 52.71
CA CYS A 22 5.82 -6.64 52.78
C CYS A 22 6.02 -8.17 52.79
N CYS A 23 6.49 -8.78 51.68
CA CYS A 23 7.61 -9.76 51.58
C CYS A 23 7.58 -10.61 50.29
N LEU A 24 8.80 -10.95 49.83
CA LEU A 24 9.18 -12.02 48.90
C LEU A 24 8.82 -11.90 47.41
N VAL A 25 9.78 -11.43 46.60
CA VAL A 25 10.25 -12.18 45.41
C VAL A 25 11.76 -11.93 45.25
N MET A 26 12.56 -12.84 45.76
CA MET A 26 13.97 -13.03 45.40
C MET A 26 14.17 -14.52 45.13
N MET A 27 14.97 -14.83 44.10
CA MET A 27 15.48 -16.16 43.71
C MET A 27 14.48 -17.16 43.10
N VAL A 28 14.60 -17.39 41.78
CA VAL A 28 14.96 -18.72 41.22
C VAL A 28 15.73 -18.48 39.91
N VAL A 29 17.06 -18.46 40.01
CA VAL A 29 17.95 -18.85 38.90
C VAL A 29 18.35 -20.28 39.24
N MET A 30 17.79 -21.27 38.56
CA MET A 30 18.22 -22.66 38.69
C MET A 30 18.57 -23.24 37.34
N MET A 31 19.79 -23.76 37.30
CA MET A 31 20.43 -24.53 36.26
C MET A 31 19.48 -25.58 35.66
N MET A 32 19.43 -25.63 34.33
CA MET A 32 19.21 -26.89 33.62
C MET A 32 20.45 -27.19 32.79
N MET A 33 21.33 -28.00 33.39
CA MET A 33 22.15 -28.93 32.63
C MET A 33 21.21 -29.99 32.06
N VAL A 34 20.99 -29.97 30.75
CA VAL A 34 20.38 -31.08 30.01
C VAL A 34 21.41 -31.62 29.04
N GLN A 35 21.63 -32.92 29.15
CA GLN A 35 22.58 -33.71 28.39
C GLN A 35 22.32 -33.60 26.87
N LEU A 36 23.38 -33.32 26.13
CA LEU A 36 23.43 -33.46 24.67
C LEU A 36 23.30 -34.94 24.30
N GLN A 37 22.16 -35.32 23.71
CA GLN A 37 22.10 -36.46 22.80
C GLN A 37 22.23 -35.94 21.36
N PRO A 38 23.04 -36.57 20.50
CA PRO A 38 23.13 -36.19 19.10
C PRO A 38 21.98 -36.85 18.34
N THR A 39 20.99 -36.08 17.87
CA THR A 39 20.01 -36.61 16.91
C THR A 39 19.73 -35.65 15.75
N SER A 40 19.78 -36.27 14.57
CA SER A 40 19.32 -35.85 13.24
C SER A 40 19.92 -34.60 12.60
N SER A 41 20.91 -34.86 11.74
CA SER A 41 21.21 -34.11 10.51
C SER A 41 19.93 -33.74 9.74
N SER A 42 19.74 -32.44 9.46
CA SER A 42 18.83 -31.96 8.44
C SER A 42 19.38 -32.36 7.06
N ARG A 43 18.79 -33.41 6.47
CA ARG A 43 19.04 -33.79 5.08
C ARG A 43 18.47 -32.69 4.18
N ILE A 44 19.33 -32.02 3.43
CA ILE A 44 18.95 -31.52 2.11
C ILE A 44 18.57 -32.76 1.31
N VAL A 45 17.28 -32.94 1.02
CA VAL A 45 16.86 -33.99 0.08
C VAL A 45 17.17 -33.47 -1.31
N VAL A 46 18.44 -33.59 -1.70
CA VAL A 46 18.77 -33.67 -3.12
C VAL A 46 18.15 -34.97 -3.58
N HIS A 47 17.04 -34.89 -4.33
CA HIS A 47 16.48 -36.07 -4.97
C HIS A 47 17.55 -36.62 -5.92
N THR A 48 18.23 -37.67 -5.46
CA THR A 48 19.12 -38.49 -6.27
C THR A 48 18.28 -39.61 -6.88
N ASN A 49 18.37 -39.71 -8.20
CA ASN A 49 18.05 -40.90 -8.98
C ASN A 49 16.58 -41.35 -8.97
N LYS A 50 15.66 -40.48 -9.38
CA LYS A 50 14.44 -40.96 -10.02
C LYS A 50 14.30 -40.23 -11.34
N GLU A 51 14.48 -40.94 -12.46
CA GLU A 51 14.13 -40.43 -13.78
C GLU A 51 12.69 -39.92 -13.71
N GLY A 52 12.52 -38.61 -13.88
CA GLY A 52 11.20 -38.01 -13.96
C GLY A 52 10.48 -38.48 -15.23
N PRO A 53 9.15 -38.30 -15.32
CA PRO A 53 8.42 -38.57 -16.55
C PRO A 53 9.05 -37.84 -17.75
N ALA A 54 8.97 -38.46 -18.92
CA ALA A 54 9.42 -37.86 -20.18
C ALA A 54 8.58 -36.61 -20.48
N GLY A 55 9.21 -35.45 -20.43
CA GLY A 55 8.61 -34.15 -20.72
C GLY A 55 7.64 -33.63 -19.65
N GLY A 56 7.62 -32.31 -19.46
CA GLY A 56 6.63 -31.69 -18.59
C GLY A 56 6.70 -30.17 -18.49
N LEU A 57 5.92 -29.64 -17.55
CA LEU A 57 5.90 -28.22 -17.18
C LEU A 57 6.29 -28.09 -15.71
N LEU A 58 7.23 -27.20 -15.41
CA LEU A 58 7.51 -26.73 -14.05
C LEU A 58 7.25 -25.24 -13.98
N THR A 59 6.58 -24.78 -12.92
CA THR A 59 6.39 -23.36 -12.65
C THR A 59 7.16 -22.97 -11.40
N GLY A 60 7.92 -21.90 -11.46
CA GLY A 60 8.79 -21.46 -10.38
C GLY A 60 9.46 -20.13 -10.66
N THR A 61 10.42 -19.75 -9.82
CA THR A 61 11.23 -18.55 -10.02
C THR A 61 12.64 -18.96 -10.41
N ILE A 62 13.19 -18.36 -11.46
CA ILE A 62 14.58 -18.59 -11.86
C ILE A 62 15.51 -17.63 -11.13
N ALA A 63 16.58 -18.17 -10.54
CA ALA A 63 17.74 -17.42 -10.08
C ALA A 63 18.96 -17.80 -10.93
N SER A 64 19.89 -16.86 -11.12
CA SER A 64 21.20 -17.13 -11.72
C SER A 64 22.29 -17.05 -10.65
N LEU A 65 23.29 -17.92 -10.79
CA LEU A 65 24.53 -17.87 -10.04
C LEU A 65 25.66 -17.67 -11.03
N ASP A 66 26.31 -16.53 -10.92
CA ASP A 66 27.55 -16.23 -11.63
C ASP A 66 28.72 -16.60 -10.72
N LEU A 67 29.61 -17.47 -11.20
CA LEU A 67 30.77 -17.91 -10.44
C LEU A 67 32.00 -17.19 -11.00
N PRO A 68 32.85 -16.59 -10.14
CA PRO A 68 34.00 -15.82 -10.58
C PRO A 68 34.98 -16.67 -11.42
N GLU A 69 35.59 -16.02 -12.41
CA GLU A 69 36.54 -16.62 -13.36
C GLU A 69 37.64 -17.44 -12.66
N GLY A 70 37.90 -18.65 -13.17
CA GLY A 70 39.10 -19.43 -12.84
C GLY A 70 38.87 -20.83 -12.27
N LEU A 71 37.63 -21.28 -12.04
CA LEU A 71 37.38 -22.61 -11.47
C LEU A 71 36.82 -23.66 -12.46
N ILE A 72 35.89 -23.34 -13.34
CA ILE A 72 35.42 -24.19 -14.44
C ILE A 72 34.76 -23.22 -15.46
N THR A 73 34.83 -23.51 -16.76
CA THR A 73 34.29 -22.73 -17.91
C THR A 73 33.16 -21.74 -17.60
N GLU A 74 33.26 -20.51 -18.14
CA GLU A 74 32.30 -19.39 -18.11
C GLU A 74 30.84 -19.79 -18.41
N GLN A 75 30.15 -20.40 -17.44
CA GLN A 75 28.79 -20.85 -17.63
C GLN A 75 27.94 -20.42 -16.45
N ILE A 76 27.14 -19.36 -16.69
CA ILE A 76 26.07 -18.92 -15.79
C ILE A 76 25.21 -20.14 -15.48
N SER A 77 25.08 -20.47 -14.20
CA SER A 77 24.23 -21.56 -13.76
C SER A 77 22.87 -21.01 -13.34
N TYR A 78 21.81 -21.59 -13.87
CA TYR A 78 20.44 -21.20 -13.55
C TYR A 78 19.80 -22.22 -12.61
N TYR A 79 18.97 -21.74 -11.69
CA TYR A 79 18.25 -22.56 -10.73
C TYR A 79 16.77 -22.19 -10.74
N LEU A 80 15.89 -23.19 -10.75
CA LEU A 80 14.44 -23.04 -10.66
C LEU A 80 13.98 -23.48 -9.28
N THR A 81 13.38 -22.57 -8.52
CA THR A 81 12.71 -22.90 -7.26
C THR A 81 11.22 -23.11 -7.52
N THR A 82 10.74 -24.33 -7.31
CA THR A 82 9.32 -24.67 -7.40
C THR A 82 8.76 -24.91 -6.00
N SER A 83 7.65 -24.27 -5.66
CA SER A 83 6.95 -24.49 -4.40
C SER A 83 5.95 -25.65 -4.58
N GLN A 84 6.10 -26.71 -3.78
CA GLN A 84 5.18 -27.85 -3.80
C GLN A 84 3.95 -27.61 -2.92
N GLN A 85 2.86 -28.33 -3.21
CA GLN A 85 1.58 -28.21 -2.46
C GLN A 85 1.68 -28.62 -0.98
N ASP A 86 2.72 -29.38 -0.61
CA ASP A 86 3.00 -29.83 0.75
C ASP A 86 3.91 -28.87 1.55
N GLY A 87 4.21 -27.68 1.00
CA GLY A 87 4.97 -26.64 1.68
C GLY A 87 6.50 -26.79 1.59
N GLY A 88 6.99 -27.76 0.82
CA GLY A 88 8.42 -27.90 0.53
C GLY A 88 8.84 -27.14 -0.75
N ASP A 89 9.92 -26.36 -0.69
CA ASP A 89 10.56 -25.84 -1.89
C ASP A 89 11.52 -26.88 -2.48
N THR A 90 11.40 -27.11 -3.78
CA THR A 90 12.35 -27.94 -4.54
C THR A 90 13.16 -27.04 -5.47
N ILE A 91 14.48 -27.15 -5.39
CA ILE A 91 15.41 -26.40 -6.25
C ILE A 91 15.94 -27.35 -7.31
N TYR A 92 15.73 -26.99 -8.56
CA TYR A 92 16.32 -27.67 -9.71
C TYR A 92 17.43 -26.81 -10.31
N ARG A 93 18.51 -27.44 -10.78
CA ARG A 93 19.42 -26.77 -11.70
C ARG A 93 18.79 -26.79 -13.09
N LEU A 94 18.85 -25.69 -13.84
CA LEU A 94 18.39 -25.65 -15.23
C LEU A 94 19.58 -25.82 -16.18
N ALA A 95 19.39 -26.66 -17.19
CA ALA A 95 20.31 -26.79 -18.33
C ALA A 95 19.53 -26.54 -19.61
N PHE A 96 19.90 -25.48 -20.33
CA PHE A 96 19.25 -25.12 -21.58
C PHE A 96 20.04 -25.65 -22.79
N CYS A 97 19.34 -25.99 -23.87
CA CYS A 97 19.96 -26.38 -25.13
C CYS A 97 20.58 -25.17 -25.86
N ASP A 98 21.54 -25.41 -26.76
CA ASP A 98 22.36 -24.37 -27.45
C ASP A 98 21.56 -23.26 -28.18
N GLY A 99 20.26 -23.44 -28.39
CA GLY A 99 19.37 -22.45 -29.01
C GLY A 99 18.75 -21.42 -28.05
N VAL A 100 18.87 -21.59 -26.73
CA VAL A 100 18.30 -20.66 -25.73
C VAL A 100 19.37 -19.64 -25.33
N GLN A 101 19.22 -18.41 -25.78
CA GLN A 101 20.15 -17.32 -25.45
C GLN A 101 19.99 -16.92 -23.97
N PRO A 102 21.09 -16.61 -23.24
CA PRO A 102 21.05 -16.16 -21.84
C PRO A 102 20.08 -15.00 -21.58
N GLU A 103 19.97 -14.07 -22.53
CA GLU A 103 19.11 -12.88 -22.44
C GLU A 103 17.62 -13.23 -22.53
N ALA A 104 17.28 -14.41 -23.06
CA ALA A 104 15.91 -14.92 -23.14
C ALA A 104 15.47 -15.66 -21.87
N ILE A 105 16.33 -15.75 -20.85
CA ILE A 105 16.04 -16.41 -19.58
C ILE A 105 15.69 -15.33 -18.54
N PRO A 106 14.39 -15.08 -18.29
CA PRO A 106 14.00 -14.09 -17.29
C PRO A 106 14.37 -14.57 -15.89
N ILE A 107 15.10 -13.72 -15.16
CA ILE A 107 15.57 -13.98 -13.78
C ILE A 107 14.71 -13.21 -12.77
N ASN A 108 14.54 -13.75 -11.57
CA ASN A 108 13.77 -13.18 -10.47
C ASN A 108 12.28 -12.92 -10.77
N THR A 109 11.75 -13.55 -11.82
CA THR A 109 10.33 -13.51 -12.17
C THR A 109 9.76 -14.93 -12.18
N ALA A 110 8.44 -15.03 -12.02
CA ALA A 110 7.75 -16.31 -12.11
C ALA A 110 7.67 -16.75 -13.57
N VAL A 111 8.10 -17.98 -13.83
CA VAL A 111 8.17 -18.55 -15.17
C VAL A 111 7.56 -19.94 -15.19
N THR A 112 7.16 -20.36 -16.38
CA THR A 112 6.87 -21.76 -16.68
C THR A 112 7.96 -22.28 -17.61
N VAL A 113 8.70 -23.28 -17.12
CA VAL A 113 9.74 -24.00 -17.86
C VAL A 113 9.13 -25.26 -18.46
N VAL A 114 9.09 -25.33 -19.79
CA VAL A 114 8.82 -26.56 -20.52
C VAL A 114 10.11 -27.36 -20.53
N TYR A 115 10.11 -28.57 -19.97
CA TYR A 115 11.31 -29.39 -19.90
C TYR A 115 11.13 -30.71 -20.63
N ASP A 116 12.23 -31.26 -21.14
CA ASP A 116 12.27 -32.53 -21.85
C ASP A 116 12.48 -33.71 -20.89
N LYS A 117 13.35 -33.51 -19.89
CA LYS A 117 13.65 -34.50 -18.87
C LYS A 117 14.25 -33.86 -17.63
N ILE A 118 14.16 -34.57 -16.51
CA ILE A 118 14.88 -34.25 -15.27
C ILE A 118 15.86 -35.39 -15.00
N VAL A 119 17.16 -35.07 -14.94
CA VAL A 119 18.24 -36.04 -14.67
C VAL A 119 19.08 -35.48 -13.53
N ASP A 120 19.18 -36.21 -12.43
CA ASP A 120 19.99 -35.86 -11.25
C ASP A 120 19.74 -34.43 -10.71
N GLY A 121 18.47 -34.03 -10.65
CA GLY A 121 18.06 -32.69 -10.20
C GLY A 121 18.33 -31.57 -11.21
N VAL A 122 18.76 -31.92 -12.43
CA VAL A 122 18.92 -31.01 -13.56
C VAL A 122 17.71 -31.11 -14.49
N VAL A 123 17.00 -30.02 -14.65
CA VAL A 123 15.88 -29.87 -15.59
C VAL A 123 16.46 -29.43 -16.93
N HIS A 124 16.32 -30.28 -17.94
CA HIS A 124 16.78 -30.00 -19.29
C HIS A 124 15.65 -29.38 -20.12
N SER A 125 15.89 -28.21 -20.72
CA SER A 125 14.89 -27.50 -21.51
C SER A 125 15.48 -26.95 -22.80
N CYS A 126 14.91 -27.30 -23.95
CA CYS A 126 15.24 -26.68 -25.23
C CYS A 126 14.38 -25.46 -25.59
N THR A 127 13.52 -24.97 -24.69
CA THR A 127 12.64 -23.82 -24.94
C THR A 127 12.93 -22.70 -23.92
N PRO A 128 13.00 -21.42 -24.34
CA PRO A 128 13.11 -20.33 -23.38
C PRO A 128 11.97 -20.37 -22.36
N PRO A 129 12.24 -20.15 -21.06
CA PRO A 129 11.18 -20.04 -20.07
C PRO A 129 10.19 -18.96 -20.49
N LYS A 130 8.90 -19.28 -20.42
CA LYS A 130 7.86 -18.27 -20.66
C LYS A 130 7.56 -17.63 -19.33
N GLU A 131 7.61 -16.30 -19.26
CA GLU A 131 6.99 -15.59 -18.14
C GLU A 131 5.56 -16.12 -18.01
N SER A 132 5.20 -16.57 -16.81
CA SER A 132 3.84 -17.04 -16.56
C SER A 132 2.90 -15.90 -16.97
N SER A 133 2.02 -16.14 -17.94
CA SER A 133 1.25 -15.05 -18.55
C SER A 133 0.52 -14.24 -17.47
N PRO A 134 0.13 -12.98 -17.72
CA PRO A 134 -0.70 -12.21 -16.79
C PRO A 134 -2.00 -12.94 -16.38
N ALA A 135 -2.45 -13.93 -17.16
CA ALA A 135 -3.56 -14.80 -16.81
C ALA A 135 -3.19 -15.88 -15.77
N GLU A 136 -1.93 -16.31 -15.68
CA GLU A 136 -1.38 -17.22 -14.65
C GLU A 136 -0.85 -16.50 -13.40
N GLU A 137 -0.24 -15.30 -13.52
CA GLU A 137 -0.10 -14.36 -12.38
C GLU A 137 -1.48 -14.04 -11.79
N GLY A 138 -2.49 -14.02 -12.66
CA GLY A 138 -3.89 -13.98 -12.31
C GLY A 138 -4.44 -15.21 -11.60
N ARG A 139 -3.86 -16.40 -11.79
CA ARG A 139 -4.30 -17.67 -11.18
C ARG A 139 -3.76 -17.89 -9.78
N ARG A 140 -2.57 -17.41 -9.43
CA ARG A 140 -2.15 -17.37 -8.00
C ARG A 140 -2.95 -16.35 -7.20
N ARG A 141 -3.40 -15.25 -7.83
CA ARG A 141 -4.47 -14.39 -7.29
C ARG A 141 -5.85 -15.03 -7.31
N ALA A 142 -6.12 -16.04 -8.13
CA ALA A 142 -7.41 -16.74 -8.15
C ALA A 142 -7.63 -17.66 -6.94
N LEU A 143 -6.58 -18.00 -6.19
CA LEU A 143 -6.70 -18.61 -4.86
C LEU A 143 -7.02 -17.57 -3.76
N LEU A 144 -7.00 -16.28 -4.11
CA LEU A 144 -7.23 -15.11 -3.26
C LEU A 144 -8.38 -14.24 -3.82
N GLY A 145 -9.41 -14.85 -4.43
CA GLY A 145 -10.62 -14.14 -4.88
C GLY A 145 -10.43 -13.04 -5.95
N GLU A 146 -11.52 -12.46 -6.44
CA GLU A 146 -11.49 -11.40 -7.44
C GLU A 146 -10.99 -10.06 -6.86
N ARG A 147 -9.65 -9.96 -6.77
CA ARG A 147 -8.76 -8.82 -6.98
C ARG A 147 -9.20 -7.44 -6.43
N ILE A 148 -8.54 -7.01 -5.36
CA ILE A 148 -8.11 -5.60 -5.25
C ILE A 148 -7.15 -5.34 -6.43
N THR A 149 -7.66 -4.70 -7.48
CA THR A 149 -6.84 -4.19 -8.58
C THR A 149 -6.75 -2.68 -8.46
N ALA A 150 -5.57 -2.14 -8.73
CA ALA A 150 -5.40 -0.74 -9.10
C ALA A 150 -5.32 -0.67 -10.64
N PRO A 151 -5.97 0.30 -11.30
CA PRO A 151 -5.76 0.54 -12.72
C PRO A 151 -4.30 0.93 -12.96
N LEU A 152 -3.67 0.33 -13.96
CA LEU A 152 -2.28 0.68 -14.35
C LEU A 152 -2.20 2.06 -15.00
N GLU A 153 -3.30 2.50 -15.62
CA GLU A 153 -3.47 3.83 -16.17
C GLU A 153 -4.71 4.51 -15.57
N PRO A 154 -4.63 5.01 -14.32
CA PRO A 154 -5.77 5.63 -13.66
C PRO A 154 -6.32 6.81 -14.48
N ARG A 155 -7.66 6.93 -14.52
CA ARG A 155 -8.37 8.05 -15.13
C ARG A 155 -8.97 8.88 -14.01
N ILE A 156 -8.66 10.18 -13.98
CA ILE A 156 -9.05 11.07 -12.88
C ILE A 156 -9.84 12.26 -13.45
N LEU A 157 -11.06 12.44 -12.97
CA LEU A 157 -11.90 13.60 -13.28
C LEU A 157 -11.91 14.51 -12.06
N VAL A 158 -11.49 15.76 -12.22
CA VAL A 158 -11.50 16.77 -11.16
C VAL A 158 -12.52 17.84 -11.49
N TYR A 159 -13.47 18.04 -10.59
CA TYR A 159 -14.37 19.19 -10.59
C TYR A 159 -13.80 20.26 -9.65
N ILE A 160 -13.47 21.42 -10.21
CA ILE A 160 -13.18 22.62 -9.42
C ILE A 160 -14.53 23.19 -8.98
N ALA A 161 -14.88 23.07 -7.71
CA ALA A 161 -16.19 23.48 -7.22
C ALA A 161 -16.16 24.85 -6.54
N THR A 162 -17.22 25.63 -6.75
CA THR A 162 -17.68 26.66 -5.81
C THR A 162 -18.96 26.18 -5.13
N MET A 163 -19.28 26.78 -3.98
CA MET A 163 -20.46 26.43 -3.20
C MET A 163 -21.37 27.66 -3.10
N CYS A 164 -22.61 27.54 -3.58
CA CYS A 164 -23.57 28.63 -3.49
C CYS A 164 -23.70 29.14 -2.05
N GLY A 165 -23.65 30.47 -1.89
CA GLY A 165 -23.68 31.13 -0.58
C GLY A 165 -22.38 31.06 0.22
N PHE A 166 -21.35 30.34 -0.24
CA PHE A 166 -20.01 30.38 0.33
C PHE A 166 -19.18 31.47 -0.36
N LYS A 167 -18.71 32.46 0.41
CA LYS A 167 -18.12 33.69 -0.14
C LYS A 167 -16.72 33.52 -0.73
N GLU A 168 -16.00 32.46 -0.34
CA GLU A 168 -14.65 32.24 -0.83
C GLU A 168 -14.67 31.73 -2.28
N PRO A 169 -13.74 32.16 -3.13
CA PRO A 169 -13.65 31.68 -4.51
C PRO A 169 -13.26 30.19 -4.57
N ALA A 170 -13.34 29.62 -5.77
CA ALA A 170 -12.79 28.30 -6.05
C ALA A 170 -11.31 28.21 -5.61
N ALA A 171 -10.90 27.04 -5.14
CA ALA A 171 -9.53 26.83 -4.66
C ALA A 171 -8.47 26.97 -5.77
N ALA A 172 -8.86 26.67 -7.00
CA ALA A 172 -8.10 26.92 -8.22
C ALA A 172 -8.92 27.78 -9.17
N SER A 173 -8.25 28.71 -9.84
CA SER A 173 -8.91 29.70 -10.72
C SER A 173 -9.30 29.13 -12.07
N ASN A 174 -8.59 28.09 -12.53
CA ASN A 174 -8.78 27.47 -13.83
C ASN A 174 -8.24 26.03 -13.87
N PRO A 175 -8.64 25.22 -14.87
CA PRO A 175 -8.17 23.83 -15.03
C PRO A 175 -6.66 23.64 -15.13
N ALA A 176 -5.91 24.61 -15.69
CA ALA A 176 -4.47 24.46 -15.89
C ALA A 176 -3.69 24.43 -14.57
N GLU A 177 -4.17 25.14 -13.54
CA GLU A 177 -3.58 25.12 -12.19
C GLU A 177 -3.61 23.72 -11.58
N ILE A 178 -4.69 22.96 -11.81
CA ILE A 178 -4.78 21.56 -11.36
C ILE A 178 -3.93 20.65 -12.23
N MET A 179 -3.91 20.86 -13.55
CA MET A 179 -3.04 20.09 -14.43
C MET A 179 -1.55 20.29 -14.07
N ASP A 180 -1.15 21.47 -13.59
CA ASP A 180 0.19 21.74 -13.08
C ASP A 180 0.52 20.86 -11.86
N ILE A 181 -0.41 20.59 -10.96
CA ILE A 181 -0.22 19.67 -9.83
C ILE A 181 0.03 18.22 -10.30
N PHE A 182 -0.63 17.82 -11.39
CA PHE A 182 -0.53 16.46 -11.90
C PHE A 182 0.73 16.21 -12.75
N PHE A 183 1.13 17.19 -13.57
CA PHE A 183 2.16 17.00 -14.61
C PHE A 183 3.12 18.19 -14.82
N GLY A 184 2.83 19.35 -14.23
CA GLY A 184 3.55 20.60 -14.52
C GLY A 184 4.43 21.04 -13.37
N LYS A 185 4.11 22.21 -12.78
CA LYS A 185 4.91 22.78 -11.69
C LYS A 185 4.90 21.96 -10.41
N GLY A 186 3.87 21.13 -10.20
CA GLY A 186 3.72 20.33 -8.99
C GLY A 186 3.41 21.16 -7.75
N ASP A 187 3.67 20.56 -6.59
CA ASP A 187 3.53 21.20 -5.30
C ASP A 187 4.62 22.26 -5.03
N MET A 188 4.66 22.80 -3.80
CA MET A 188 5.65 23.82 -3.40
C MET A 188 7.11 23.36 -3.49
N LYS A 189 7.38 22.06 -3.65
CA LYS A 189 8.71 21.48 -3.83
C LYS A 189 8.96 20.99 -5.26
N GLY A 190 8.09 21.32 -6.21
CA GLY A 190 8.21 20.89 -7.60
C GLY A 190 7.81 19.43 -7.85
N ARG A 191 7.09 18.80 -6.92
CA ARG A 191 6.72 17.38 -7.01
C ARG A 191 5.35 17.25 -7.66
N VAL A 192 5.22 16.37 -8.64
CA VAL A 192 3.99 16.16 -9.40
C VAL A 192 3.35 14.81 -9.06
N LEU A 193 2.02 14.73 -9.13
CA LEU A 193 1.30 13.50 -8.78
C LEU A 193 1.63 12.33 -9.72
N ALA A 194 1.88 12.59 -11.01
CA ALA A 194 2.21 11.54 -11.97
C ALA A 194 3.51 10.79 -11.61
N ASP A 195 4.57 11.54 -11.28
CA ASP A 195 5.84 10.97 -10.83
C ASP A 195 5.72 10.31 -9.46
N TYR A 196 4.82 10.81 -8.61
CA TYR A 196 4.53 10.19 -7.32
C TYR A 196 3.93 8.80 -7.49
N TYR A 197 2.92 8.64 -8.36
CA TYR A 197 2.39 7.32 -8.74
C TYR A 197 3.46 6.44 -9.34
N LYS A 198 4.23 6.95 -10.31
CA LYS A 198 5.29 6.19 -10.97
C LYS A 198 6.33 5.69 -9.97
N THR A 199 6.77 6.54 -9.04
CA THR A 199 7.77 6.19 -8.04
C THR A 199 7.22 5.15 -7.06
N CYS A 200 6.05 5.40 -6.48
CA CYS A 200 5.50 4.54 -5.43
C CYS A 200 4.95 3.21 -5.94
N SER A 201 4.72 3.08 -7.24
CA SER A 201 4.26 1.85 -7.89
C SER A 201 5.37 1.10 -8.63
N TYR A 202 6.64 1.47 -8.45
CA TYR A 202 7.76 0.84 -9.17
C TYR A 202 7.65 0.94 -10.70
N GLY A 203 7.04 2.03 -11.18
CA GLY A 203 6.77 2.26 -12.60
C GLY A 203 5.58 1.49 -13.17
N GLN A 204 4.88 0.68 -12.37
CA GLN A 204 3.72 -0.10 -12.84
C GLN A 204 2.51 0.78 -13.16
N VAL A 205 2.33 1.87 -12.41
CA VAL A 205 1.23 2.81 -12.62
C VAL A 205 1.75 4.05 -13.32
N THR A 206 1.14 4.35 -14.46
CA THR A 206 1.43 5.54 -15.26
C THR A 206 0.19 6.41 -15.36
N LEU A 207 0.23 7.57 -14.72
CA LEU A 207 -0.80 8.59 -14.90
C LEU A 207 -0.52 9.34 -16.19
N LEU A 208 -1.43 9.30 -17.16
CA LEU A 208 -1.26 9.93 -18.46
C LEU A 208 -2.04 11.25 -18.54
N PRO A 209 -1.52 12.31 -19.18
CA PRO A 209 -2.25 13.58 -19.33
C PRO A 209 -3.63 13.42 -19.96
N LYS A 210 -3.77 12.53 -20.96
CA LYS A 210 -5.05 12.23 -21.61
C LYS A 210 -6.09 11.55 -20.69
N ASN A 211 -5.65 10.98 -19.58
CA ASN A 211 -6.48 10.27 -18.63
C ASN A 211 -6.95 11.18 -17.49
N VAL A 212 -6.44 12.41 -17.42
CA VAL A 212 -6.84 13.40 -16.43
C VAL A 212 -7.67 14.47 -17.11
N LYS A 213 -8.83 14.76 -16.53
CA LYS A 213 -9.65 15.87 -16.98
C LYS A 213 -10.05 16.74 -15.81
N VAL A 214 -9.95 18.05 -16.02
CA VAL A 214 -10.28 19.04 -15.02
C VAL A 214 -11.34 19.95 -15.60
N VAL A 215 -12.43 20.14 -14.87
CA VAL A 215 -13.57 20.97 -15.27
C VAL A 215 -13.90 21.97 -14.17
N GLY A 216 -14.25 23.18 -14.58
CA GLY A 216 -14.72 24.24 -13.68
C GLY A 216 -13.90 25.52 -13.77
N PRO A 217 -14.16 26.48 -12.87
CA PRO A 217 -15.04 26.36 -11.71
C PRO A 217 -16.52 26.07 -12.03
N VAL A 218 -17.19 25.22 -11.24
CA VAL A 218 -18.62 24.91 -11.33
C VAL A 218 -19.28 25.18 -9.97
N GLU A 219 -20.36 25.97 -9.96
CA GLU A 219 -21.10 26.26 -8.73
C GLU A 219 -22.11 25.16 -8.41
N ILE A 220 -21.93 24.50 -7.26
CA ILE A 220 -22.95 23.62 -6.68
C ILE A 220 -24.04 24.51 -6.05
N PRO A 221 -25.33 24.33 -6.41
CA PRO A 221 -26.41 25.19 -5.96
C PRO A 221 -26.65 25.04 -4.46
N CYS A 222 -27.28 26.06 -3.86
CA CYS A 222 -27.51 26.14 -2.42
C CYS A 222 -28.32 24.96 -1.90
N SER A 223 -29.25 24.47 -2.71
CA SER A 223 -30.00 23.26 -2.50
C SER A 223 -30.36 22.63 -3.85
N GLY A 224 -30.69 21.35 -3.83
CA GLY A 224 -31.17 20.64 -5.01
C GLY A 224 -31.80 19.31 -4.64
N ASN A 225 -32.41 18.67 -5.63
CA ASN A 225 -33.02 17.35 -5.50
C ASN A 225 -32.47 16.44 -6.61
N LEU A 226 -31.93 15.29 -6.23
CA LEU A 226 -31.36 14.33 -7.15
C LEU A 226 -32.39 13.28 -7.60
N VAL A 227 -32.49 13.07 -8.90
CA VAL A 227 -33.24 11.94 -9.44
C VAL A 227 -32.23 10.85 -9.79
N THR A 228 -32.03 9.91 -8.85
CA THR A 228 -31.13 8.77 -9.01
C THR A 228 -31.90 7.46 -9.12
N SER A 229 -31.29 6.44 -9.74
CA SER A 229 -31.85 5.08 -9.86
C SER A 229 -31.85 4.29 -8.54
N PHE A 230 -31.25 4.84 -7.49
CA PHE A 230 -31.11 4.23 -6.17
C PHE A 230 -31.51 5.24 -5.09
N THR A 231 -31.89 4.73 -3.92
CA THR A 231 -32.31 5.53 -2.77
C THR A 231 -31.13 5.86 -1.88
N MET A 232 -30.89 7.14 -1.63
CA MET A 232 -29.91 7.61 -0.64
C MET A 232 -30.45 7.53 0.78
N LYS A 233 -29.56 7.33 1.77
CA LYS A 233 -29.96 7.08 3.15
C LYS A 233 -30.75 8.25 3.75
N THR A 234 -30.41 9.48 3.39
CA THR A 234 -31.11 10.67 3.89
C THR A 234 -32.03 11.32 2.86
N GLY A 235 -32.43 10.56 1.84
CA GLY A 235 -33.26 11.04 0.73
C GLY A 235 -32.47 11.82 -0.31
N SER A 236 -33.14 12.26 -1.38
CA SER A 236 -32.51 12.85 -2.56
C SER A 236 -32.16 14.34 -2.48
N ASN A 237 -32.69 15.04 -1.47
CA ASN A 237 -32.43 16.47 -1.31
C ASN A 237 -31.04 16.70 -0.73
N PHE A 238 -30.35 17.73 -1.23
CA PHE A 238 -29.07 18.18 -0.69
C PHE A 238 -29.04 19.67 -0.41
N SER A 239 -28.04 20.06 0.38
CA SER A 239 -27.64 21.45 0.62
C SER A 239 -26.14 21.58 0.44
N SER A 240 -25.64 22.73 -0.04
CA SER A 240 -24.20 23.01 -0.14
C SER A 240 -23.58 23.59 1.14
N ASN A 241 -24.40 23.85 2.17
CA ASN A 241 -23.95 24.52 3.40
C ASN A 241 -23.48 23.59 4.53
N SER A 242 -23.59 22.27 4.37
CA SER A 242 -23.15 21.29 5.37
C SER A 242 -22.65 20.00 4.75
N CYS A 243 -21.71 19.31 5.41
CA CYS A 243 -21.26 17.97 5.00
C CYS A 243 -22.11 16.82 5.58
N SER A 244 -23.15 17.13 6.37
CA SER A 244 -24.10 16.16 6.92
C SER A 244 -25.06 15.61 5.86
N ASN A 245 -25.92 14.67 6.23
CA ASN A 245 -26.98 14.13 5.36
C ASN A 245 -26.48 13.71 3.98
N ASP A 246 -25.40 12.91 3.97
CA ASP A 246 -24.73 12.41 2.76
C ASP A 246 -24.51 13.47 1.65
N ASN A 247 -24.41 14.75 2.02
CA ASN A 247 -24.29 15.86 1.06
C ASN A 247 -23.04 15.76 0.19
N LEU A 248 -21.91 15.30 0.73
CA LEU A 248 -20.68 15.07 -0.04
C LEU A 248 -20.96 14.17 -1.27
N LEU A 249 -21.64 13.06 -1.03
CA LEU A 249 -22.05 12.13 -2.07
C LEU A 249 -23.05 12.77 -3.03
N LYS A 250 -24.03 13.50 -2.53
CA LYS A 250 -25.03 14.18 -3.37
C LYS A 250 -24.42 15.24 -4.28
N TRP A 251 -23.43 15.99 -3.80
CA TRP A 251 -22.69 16.95 -4.61
C TRP A 251 -21.96 16.26 -5.77
N GLN A 252 -21.40 15.07 -5.52
CA GLN A 252 -20.76 14.26 -6.56
C GLN A 252 -21.76 13.88 -7.67
N PHE A 253 -22.91 13.33 -7.29
CA PHE A 253 -23.93 12.99 -8.28
C PHE A 253 -24.52 14.20 -9.01
N TRP A 254 -24.68 15.32 -8.31
CA TRP A 254 -25.13 16.55 -8.95
C TRP A 254 -24.13 16.99 -10.04
N LEU A 255 -22.84 16.96 -9.74
CA LEU A 255 -21.78 17.29 -10.71
C LEU A 255 -21.71 16.29 -11.86
N ASP A 256 -21.91 15.00 -11.60
CA ASP A 256 -21.96 13.98 -12.66
C ASP A 256 -23.16 14.20 -13.60
N ILE A 257 -24.36 14.45 -13.06
CA ILE A 257 -25.56 14.78 -13.86
C ILE A 257 -25.35 16.07 -14.66
N TRP A 258 -24.74 17.08 -14.04
CA TRP A 258 -24.40 18.33 -14.72
C TRP A 258 -23.39 18.10 -15.85
N ALA A 259 -22.35 17.29 -15.61
CA ALA A 259 -21.32 16.96 -16.59
C ALA A 259 -21.90 16.19 -17.77
N ASP A 260 -22.77 15.20 -17.50
CA ASP A 260 -23.50 14.46 -18.52
C ASP A 260 -24.42 15.38 -19.33
N ALA A 261 -25.17 16.28 -18.69
CA ALA A 261 -25.99 17.25 -19.44
C ALA A 261 -25.15 18.16 -20.37
N ASN A 262 -23.87 18.32 -20.08
CA ASN A 262 -22.91 19.12 -20.84
C ASN A 262 -21.87 18.27 -21.60
N TRP A 263 -22.11 16.97 -21.79
CA TRP A 263 -21.09 16.05 -22.34
C TRP A 263 -20.58 16.50 -23.72
N ARG A 264 -21.45 17.09 -24.56
CA ARG A 264 -21.09 17.55 -25.92
C ARG A 264 -20.09 18.70 -25.90
N THR A 265 -20.15 19.57 -24.89
CA THR A 265 -19.27 20.73 -24.77
C THR A 265 -18.00 20.38 -24.00
N LEU A 266 -18.12 19.53 -22.98
CA LEU A 266 -17.01 19.15 -22.12
C LEU A 266 -16.17 17.99 -22.71
N GLY A 267 -16.76 17.16 -23.57
CA GLY A 267 -16.14 15.95 -24.10
C GLY A 267 -15.84 14.93 -23.00
N ILE A 268 -16.69 14.86 -21.98
CA ILE A 268 -16.54 13.94 -20.84
C ILE A 268 -17.80 13.10 -20.65
N SER A 269 -17.60 11.87 -20.21
CA SER A 269 -18.60 11.07 -19.51
C SER A 269 -18.01 10.75 -18.13
N PRO A 270 -18.67 11.07 -17.01
CA PRO A 270 -18.11 10.84 -15.68
C PRO A 270 -17.84 9.37 -15.36
N ASP A 271 -18.66 8.45 -15.90
CA ASP A 271 -18.53 6.99 -15.70
C ASP A 271 -17.22 6.43 -16.28
N ASP A 272 -16.61 7.17 -17.20
CA ASP A 272 -15.38 6.83 -17.87
C ASP A 272 -14.12 7.00 -16.99
N TYR A 273 -14.25 7.54 -15.77
CA TYR A 273 -13.13 7.85 -14.88
C TYR A 273 -13.11 6.98 -13.62
N HIS A 274 -11.91 6.51 -13.24
CA HIS A 274 -11.69 5.67 -12.05
C HIS A 274 -11.86 6.45 -10.75
N HIS A 275 -11.37 7.68 -10.73
CA HIS A 275 -11.44 8.56 -9.56
C HIS A 275 -12.10 9.87 -9.95
N GLN A 276 -13.17 10.23 -9.24
CA GLN A 276 -13.82 11.51 -9.40
C GLN A 276 -13.56 12.35 -8.15
N VAL A 277 -13.00 13.54 -8.36
CA VAL A 277 -12.49 14.41 -7.30
C VAL A 277 -13.29 15.71 -7.32
N ILE A 278 -13.88 16.09 -6.20
CA ILE A 278 -14.36 17.46 -5.98
C ILE A 278 -13.26 18.21 -5.24
N LEU A 279 -12.69 19.22 -5.90
CA LEU A 279 -11.85 20.20 -5.23
C LEU A 279 -12.74 21.28 -4.61
N LEU A 280 -12.84 21.27 -3.28
CA LEU A 280 -13.67 22.19 -2.51
C LEU A 280 -12.99 23.56 -2.37
N PRO A 281 -13.75 24.67 -2.19
CA PRO A 281 -13.18 25.98 -1.89
C PRO A 281 -12.27 25.97 -0.67
N LYS A 282 -11.29 26.89 -0.64
CA LYS A 282 -10.43 27.08 0.53
C LYS A 282 -11.25 27.44 1.75
N THR A 283 -10.84 26.94 2.92
CA THR A 283 -11.51 27.08 4.22
C THR A 283 -12.92 26.51 4.31
N PHE A 284 -13.46 25.90 3.25
CA PHE A 284 -14.82 25.35 3.25
C PHE A 284 -14.97 24.25 4.31
N THR A 285 -14.07 23.26 4.34
CA THR A 285 -14.19 22.14 5.28
C THR A 285 -14.05 22.59 6.74
N ALA A 286 -13.32 23.69 7.00
CA ALA A 286 -13.16 24.26 8.33
C ALA A 286 -14.34 25.16 8.77
N LYS A 287 -14.98 25.88 7.84
CA LYS A 287 -16.04 26.85 8.14
C LYS A 287 -17.46 26.28 7.98
N SER A 288 -17.64 25.28 7.12
CA SER A 288 -18.95 24.72 6.81
C SER A 288 -19.40 23.74 7.90
N LYS A 289 -20.71 23.74 8.15
CA LYS A 289 -21.32 22.95 9.21
C LYS A 289 -21.08 21.44 8.96
N ASP A 290 -20.78 20.71 10.03
CA ASP A 290 -20.62 19.24 10.02
C ASP A 290 -19.47 18.72 9.13
N CYS A 291 -18.59 19.58 8.61
CA CYS A 291 -17.44 19.19 7.79
C CYS A 291 -16.18 18.88 8.61
N ASN A 292 -16.11 19.34 9.86
CA ASN A 292 -15.04 19.01 10.82
C ASN A 292 -13.60 19.23 10.33
N GLY A 293 -13.38 20.13 9.36
CA GLY A 293 -12.04 20.54 8.94
C GLY A 293 -11.19 19.47 8.26
N PHE A 294 -11.79 18.44 7.65
CA PHE A 294 -11.00 17.39 6.99
C PHE A 294 -10.11 17.96 5.86
N ALA A 295 -8.94 17.35 5.69
CA ALA A 295 -8.00 17.69 4.60
C ALA A 295 -8.41 17.03 3.28
N GLY A 296 -8.93 15.81 3.37
CA GLY A 296 -9.60 15.09 2.31
C GLY A 296 -10.59 14.09 2.92
N SER A 297 -11.44 13.54 2.07
CA SER A 297 -12.29 12.40 2.38
C SER A 297 -12.52 11.62 1.09
N ALA A 298 -12.79 10.32 1.20
CA ALA A 298 -13.01 9.48 0.03
C ALA A 298 -13.91 8.28 0.34
N THR A 299 -14.45 7.66 -0.71
CA THR A 299 -15.16 6.39 -0.60
C THR A 299 -14.18 5.24 -0.34
N ALA A 300 -14.54 4.36 0.59
CA ALA A 300 -13.82 3.11 0.85
C ALA A 300 -14.06 2.10 -0.28
N GLY A 301 -13.20 2.14 -1.29
CA GLY A 301 -13.33 1.38 -2.50
C GLY A 301 -14.05 2.12 -3.62
N ARG A 302 -14.34 1.33 -4.67
CA ARG A 302 -15.26 1.69 -5.74
C ARG A 302 -16.66 1.89 -5.17
N TYR A 303 -17.26 3.02 -5.51
CA TYR A 303 -18.65 3.33 -5.20
C TYR A 303 -19.61 2.78 -6.26
N TYR A 304 -19.25 2.84 -7.55
CA TYR A 304 -19.92 2.10 -8.64
C TYR A 304 -18.96 1.17 -9.36
N ILE A 305 -19.50 0.08 -9.89
CA ILE A 305 -18.77 -0.93 -10.68
C ILE A 305 -19.34 -1.01 -12.11
N ASP A 306 -20.12 -0.02 -12.52
CA ASP A 306 -20.60 0.08 -13.90
C ASP A 306 -19.41 0.19 -14.83
N LYS A 307 -19.43 -0.60 -15.91
CA LYS A 307 -18.34 -0.69 -16.86
C LYS A 307 -18.70 0.08 -18.12
N THR A 308 -17.77 0.89 -18.60
CA THR A 308 -17.83 1.53 -19.91
C THR A 308 -16.81 0.87 -20.86
N ALA A 309 -16.78 1.33 -22.10
CA ALA A 309 -15.76 0.91 -23.06
C ALA A 309 -14.33 1.29 -22.64
N VAL A 310 -14.18 2.30 -21.76
CA VAL A 310 -12.87 2.83 -21.34
C VAL A 310 -12.58 2.60 -19.86
N ASN A 311 -13.61 2.51 -19.02
CA ASN A 311 -13.50 2.21 -17.60
C ASN A 311 -14.10 0.83 -17.32
N ASN A 312 -13.25 -0.17 -17.11
CA ASN A 312 -13.67 -1.51 -16.71
C ASN A 312 -13.45 -1.80 -15.21
N TRP A 313 -12.98 -0.81 -14.46
CA TRP A 313 -12.64 -0.94 -13.05
C TRP A 313 -13.81 -0.53 -12.15
N GLY A 314 -14.48 0.58 -12.48
CA GLY A 314 -15.51 1.24 -11.67
C GLY A 314 -15.10 2.67 -11.31
N ARG A 315 -15.83 3.34 -10.41
CA ARG A 315 -15.52 4.71 -9.95
C ARG A 315 -15.52 4.81 -8.44
N GLY A 316 -14.53 5.50 -7.89
CA GLY A 316 -14.48 5.95 -6.49
C GLY A 316 -14.51 7.48 -6.42
N PHE A 317 -14.93 8.00 -5.28
CA PHE A 317 -15.10 9.44 -5.07
C PHE A 317 -14.09 9.97 -4.05
N VAL A 318 -13.68 11.22 -4.26
CA VAL A 318 -12.75 11.96 -3.42
C VAL A 318 -13.25 13.40 -3.26
N TRP A 319 -13.26 13.89 -2.02
CA TRP A 319 -13.53 15.28 -1.66
C TRP A 319 -12.26 15.89 -1.10
N TRP A 320 -11.62 16.73 -1.90
CA TRP A 320 -10.32 17.32 -1.59
C TRP A 320 -10.48 18.75 -1.10
N SER A 321 -10.00 19.05 0.12
CA SER A 321 -10.05 20.42 0.64
C SER A 321 -9.09 21.32 -0.14
N GLY A 322 -9.57 22.48 -0.58
CA GLY A 322 -8.77 23.51 -1.23
C GLY A 322 -7.60 24.01 -0.39
N ASP A 323 -7.65 23.84 0.93
CA ASP A 323 -6.54 24.18 1.85
C ASP A 323 -5.34 23.24 1.68
N ASN A 324 -5.54 22.09 1.01
CA ASN A 324 -4.51 21.09 0.74
C ASN A 324 -4.21 20.92 -0.76
N LEU A 325 -4.59 21.90 -1.59
CA LEU A 325 -4.34 21.89 -3.04
C LEU A 325 -2.86 21.64 -3.40
N ASN A 326 -1.93 22.18 -2.60
CA ASN A 326 -0.49 22.03 -2.81
C ASN A 326 0.13 20.84 -2.04
N LYS A 327 -0.69 19.88 -1.61
CA LYS A 327 -0.25 18.67 -0.89
C LYS A 327 -0.66 17.44 -1.66
N ILE A 328 0.15 17.06 -2.65
CA ILE A 328 -0.13 15.90 -3.50
C ILE A 328 -0.23 14.60 -2.70
N GLU A 329 0.40 14.54 -1.53
CA GLU A 329 0.27 13.42 -0.60
C GLU A 329 -1.15 13.24 -0.06
N THR A 330 -1.89 14.33 0.14
CA THR A 330 -3.29 14.27 0.57
C THR A 330 -4.16 13.68 -0.53
N LEU A 331 -4.02 14.14 -1.78
CA LEU A 331 -4.81 13.58 -2.88
C LEU A 331 -4.47 12.11 -3.14
N PHE A 332 -3.19 11.75 -3.06
CA PHE A 332 -2.75 10.36 -3.18
C PHE A 332 -3.30 9.47 -2.05
N HIS A 333 -3.34 9.97 -0.81
CA HIS A 333 -3.97 9.32 0.34
C HIS A 333 -5.46 9.04 0.07
N GLU A 334 -6.21 10.07 -0.32
CA GLU A 334 -7.66 9.93 -0.54
C GLU A 334 -7.98 8.98 -1.70
N ILE A 335 -7.23 9.04 -2.80
CA ILE A 335 -7.38 8.05 -3.88
C ILE A 335 -7.03 6.64 -3.38
N GLY A 336 -6.10 6.53 -2.43
CA GLY A 336 -5.78 5.27 -1.78
C GLY A 336 -7.00 4.58 -1.15
N HIS A 337 -7.92 5.33 -0.57
CA HIS A 337 -9.19 4.76 -0.08
C HIS A 337 -10.04 4.16 -1.18
N ASN A 338 -10.03 4.69 -2.40
CA ASN A 338 -10.76 4.11 -3.53
C ASN A 338 -10.20 2.72 -3.91
N TYR A 339 -8.96 2.39 -3.54
CA TYR A 339 -8.39 1.04 -3.65
C TYR A 339 -8.70 0.14 -2.44
N ARG A 340 -9.63 0.55 -1.57
CA ARG A 340 -9.98 -0.10 -0.31
C ARG A 340 -8.84 -0.17 0.72
N MET A 341 -7.86 0.73 0.64
CA MET A 341 -6.89 0.86 1.72
C MET A 341 -7.53 1.60 2.89
N ALA A 342 -7.39 1.06 4.09
CA ALA A 342 -7.73 1.79 5.31
C ALA A 342 -6.52 2.63 5.75
N HIS A 343 -6.68 3.39 6.83
CA HIS A 343 -5.58 4.14 7.40
C HIS A 343 -4.44 3.24 7.91
N ALA A 344 -3.23 3.79 7.92
CA ALA A 344 -2.06 3.18 8.53
C ALA A 344 -1.83 3.81 9.91
N SER A 345 -1.72 2.98 10.94
CA SER A 345 -1.61 3.40 12.34
C SER A 345 -0.48 2.70 13.09
N ILE A 346 -0.39 2.99 14.38
CA ILE A 346 0.48 2.34 15.36
C ILE A 346 -0.38 1.74 16.49
N PRO A 347 0.14 0.78 17.29
CA PRO A 347 -0.55 0.29 18.46
C PRO A 347 -0.95 1.43 19.41
N GLY A 348 -2.22 1.46 19.81
CA GLY A 348 -2.76 2.51 20.69
C GLY A 348 -3.12 3.84 20.02
N GLY A 349 -2.79 4.03 18.73
CA GLY A 349 -3.12 5.24 17.98
C GLY A 349 -2.33 6.48 18.40
N CYS A 350 -2.90 7.65 18.09
CA CYS A 350 -2.36 9.00 18.36
C CYS A 350 -3.55 9.98 18.39
N ASP A 351 -3.31 11.29 18.43
CA ASP A 351 -4.38 12.31 18.44
C ASP A 351 -5.31 12.24 17.21
N LEU A 352 -4.81 11.68 16.09
CA LEU A 352 -5.60 11.43 14.89
C LEU A 352 -6.27 10.04 14.87
N VAL A 353 -6.27 9.35 16.01
CA VAL A 353 -6.86 8.03 16.27
C VAL A 353 -6.23 6.91 15.44
N ASP A 354 -6.39 6.94 14.12
CA ASP A 354 -6.07 5.82 13.25
C ASP A 354 -5.12 6.11 12.09
N GLN A 355 -4.56 7.32 12.01
CA GLN A 355 -3.65 7.76 10.94
C GLN A 355 -2.24 8.05 11.46
N CYS A 356 -1.73 7.18 12.32
CA CYS A 356 -0.58 7.48 13.15
C CYS A 356 0.75 6.92 12.61
N ASP A 357 0.72 6.18 11.51
CA ASP A 357 1.93 5.65 10.89
C ASP A 357 2.59 6.66 9.96
N HIS A 358 3.72 7.21 10.42
CA HIS A 358 4.51 8.16 9.63
C HIS A 358 5.24 7.54 8.42
N THR A 359 5.19 6.22 8.23
CA THR A 359 5.93 5.52 7.18
C THR A 359 5.08 5.12 5.96
N CYS A 360 3.82 5.54 5.93
CA CYS A 360 2.86 5.15 4.90
C CYS A 360 2.00 6.34 4.47
N ALA A 361 1.69 6.45 3.17
CA ALA A 361 0.82 7.51 2.64
C ALA A 361 -0.56 7.53 3.31
N MET A 362 -1.04 6.37 3.76
CA MET A 362 -2.32 6.21 4.48
C MET A 362 -2.26 6.60 5.96
N GLY A 363 -1.15 7.16 6.44
CA GLY A 363 -1.02 7.81 7.75
C GLY A 363 -0.78 9.31 7.58
N ALA A 364 -0.84 10.07 8.67
CA ALA A 364 -0.88 11.54 8.63
C ALA A 364 0.24 12.23 9.43
N VAL A 365 0.80 11.59 10.47
CA VAL A 365 1.73 12.27 11.41
C VAL A 365 3.19 11.97 11.07
N GLY A 366 4.11 12.92 11.30
CA GLY A 366 5.57 12.69 11.27
C GLY A 366 6.22 12.68 9.88
N GLY A 367 7.53 12.37 9.83
CA GLY A 367 8.31 12.35 8.59
C GLY A 367 8.49 13.73 7.94
N GLN A 368 8.72 13.76 6.62
CA GLN A 368 8.82 15.00 5.82
C GLN A 368 7.58 15.27 4.95
N GLY A 369 6.44 14.64 5.26
CA GLY A 369 5.16 14.85 4.59
C GLY A 369 4.84 13.80 3.51
N ILE A 370 5.68 13.68 2.48
CA ILE A 370 5.45 12.77 1.34
C ILE A 370 6.07 11.40 1.60
N ARG A 371 5.37 10.33 1.25
CA ARG A 371 5.82 8.95 1.52
C ARG A 371 5.02 7.93 0.73
N CYS A 372 5.69 6.93 0.16
CA CYS A 372 4.98 5.84 -0.51
C CYS A 372 4.22 4.95 0.48
N LEU A 373 3.41 4.01 -0.02
CA LEU A 373 2.70 3.04 0.80
C LEU A 373 3.65 2.09 1.53
N ASN A 374 3.32 1.68 2.76
CA ASN A 374 4.05 0.62 3.45
C ASN A 374 3.93 -0.72 2.70
N ALA A 375 4.76 -1.70 3.06
CA ALA A 375 4.79 -3.00 2.38
C ALA A 375 3.43 -3.71 2.35
N ALA A 376 2.65 -3.64 3.43
CA ALA A 376 1.33 -4.26 3.51
C ALA A 376 0.32 -3.63 2.53
N HIS A 377 0.26 -2.30 2.45
CA HIS A 377 -0.58 -1.60 1.48
C HIS A 377 -0.10 -1.80 0.03
N ASN A 378 1.21 -1.80 -0.21
CA ASN A 378 1.77 -2.13 -1.52
C ASN A 378 1.39 -3.53 -1.98
N TRP A 379 1.44 -4.51 -1.07
CA TRP A 379 0.98 -5.87 -1.31
C TRP A 379 -0.52 -5.91 -1.60
N GLN A 380 -1.32 -5.22 -0.76
CA GLN A 380 -2.77 -5.17 -0.88
C GLN A 380 -3.22 -4.75 -2.29
N ILE A 381 -2.64 -3.70 -2.84
CA ILE A 381 -3.02 -3.18 -4.17
C ILE A 381 -2.20 -3.78 -5.32
N GLY A 382 -1.23 -4.64 -5.01
CA GLY A 382 -0.43 -5.36 -6.00
C GLY A 382 0.76 -4.65 -6.59
N TRP A 383 1.14 -3.50 -6.05
CA TRP A 383 2.33 -2.79 -6.51
C TRP A 383 3.61 -3.44 -5.96
N GLY A 384 3.57 -3.91 -4.72
CA GLY A 384 4.66 -4.67 -4.12
C GLY A 384 4.28 -6.14 -3.90
N ARG A 385 5.29 -6.97 -3.71
CA ARG A 385 5.17 -8.40 -3.44
C ARG A 385 6.20 -8.81 -2.40
N PRO A 386 5.95 -9.90 -1.64
CA PRO A 386 6.96 -10.45 -0.76
C PRO A 386 8.09 -11.03 -1.61
N PHE A 387 9.34 -10.75 -1.27
CA PHE A 387 10.48 -11.49 -1.85
C PHE A 387 10.68 -12.82 -1.14
N LEU A 388 10.14 -12.95 0.08
CA LEU A 388 10.21 -14.14 0.91
C LEU A 388 8.93 -14.24 1.75
N GLU A 389 8.36 -15.44 1.81
CA GLU A 389 7.24 -15.78 2.69
C GLU A 389 7.73 -16.79 3.71
N LEU A 390 7.39 -16.56 4.98
CA LEU A 390 7.81 -17.35 6.13
C LEU A 390 6.60 -17.77 6.94
N ASP A 391 6.69 -18.95 7.54
CA ASP A 391 5.63 -19.64 8.26
C ASP A 391 6.21 -20.51 9.39
N ASP A 392 5.38 -21.32 10.06
CA ASP A 392 5.83 -22.18 11.16
C ASP A 392 6.84 -23.26 10.72
N VAL A 393 6.86 -23.60 9.43
CA VAL A 393 7.77 -24.60 8.85
C VAL A 393 9.14 -23.98 8.58
N SER A 394 9.17 -22.77 8.03
CA SER A 394 10.39 -22.05 7.67
C SER A 394 11.01 -21.25 8.82
N LEU A 395 10.22 -20.90 9.85
CA LEU A 395 10.68 -20.30 11.11
C LEU A 395 10.33 -21.18 12.32
N PRO A 396 10.88 -22.40 12.42
CA PRO A 396 10.57 -23.29 13.52
C PRO A 396 11.03 -22.70 14.85
N TYR A 397 10.14 -22.76 15.84
CA TYR A 397 10.37 -22.20 17.17
C TYR A 397 11.70 -22.69 17.78
N GLY A 398 12.48 -21.74 18.31
CA GLY A 398 13.75 -22.02 18.99
C GLY A 398 14.93 -22.32 18.05
N LYS A 399 14.75 -22.30 16.72
CA LYS A 399 15.86 -22.44 15.78
C LYS A 399 16.24 -21.09 15.17
N PRO A 400 17.54 -20.75 15.12
CA PRO A 400 17.99 -19.55 14.43
C PRO A 400 17.72 -19.72 12.93
N SER A 401 17.12 -18.71 12.32
CA SER A 401 17.05 -18.62 10.86
C SER A 401 18.39 -18.16 10.30
N ALA A 402 18.67 -18.55 9.05
CA ALA A 402 19.79 -17.98 8.33
C ALA A 402 19.60 -16.46 8.18
N PRO A 403 20.68 -15.66 8.11
CA PRO A 403 20.57 -14.22 7.89
C PRO A 403 19.79 -13.91 6.61
N ILE A 404 18.73 -13.11 6.73
CA ILE A 404 17.88 -12.70 5.61
C ILE A 404 18.30 -11.31 5.13
N ARG A 405 18.58 -11.17 3.83
CA ARG A 405 18.88 -9.87 3.18
C ARG A 405 17.63 -9.35 2.49
N ILE A 406 16.96 -8.39 3.13
CA ILE A 406 15.74 -7.78 2.60
C ILE A 406 16.11 -6.66 1.61
N PRO A 407 15.66 -6.69 0.34
CA PRO A 407 15.82 -5.57 -0.58
C PRO A 407 15.17 -4.30 -0.04
N LYS A 408 15.76 -3.14 -0.33
CA LYS A 408 15.15 -1.85 0.03
C LYS A 408 13.81 -1.71 -0.67
N GLN A 409 12.80 -1.17 0.02
CA GLN A 409 11.43 -1.17 -0.47
C GLN A 409 11.35 -0.60 -1.87
N LEU A 410 11.88 0.60 -2.13
CA LEU A 410 11.84 1.25 -3.46
C LEU A 410 12.83 0.73 -4.52
N SER A 411 13.61 -0.32 -4.22
CA SER A 411 14.58 -0.86 -5.18
C SER A 411 14.05 -2.00 -6.05
N SER A 412 12.94 -2.63 -5.66
CA SER A 412 12.36 -3.77 -6.35
C SER A 412 10.88 -3.90 -5.98
N THR A 413 10.07 -4.49 -6.86
CA THR A 413 8.69 -4.89 -6.51
C THR A 413 8.67 -6.03 -5.50
N ASN A 414 9.73 -6.85 -5.44
CA ASN A 414 9.92 -7.92 -4.45
C ASN A 414 10.79 -7.39 -3.31
N SER A 415 10.18 -6.77 -2.30
CA SER A 415 10.95 -5.97 -1.31
C SER A 415 10.45 -6.08 0.13
N SER A 416 9.65 -7.09 0.44
CA SER A 416 9.21 -7.37 1.80
C SER A 416 9.30 -8.85 2.15
N VAL A 417 9.47 -9.16 3.44
CA VAL A 417 9.17 -10.50 3.96
C VAL A 417 7.74 -10.49 4.46
N VAL A 418 6.99 -11.56 4.22
CA VAL A 418 5.72 -11.81 4.92
C VAL A 418 5.91 -12.97 5.86
N VAL A 419 5.47 -12.82 7.10
CA VAL A 419 5.44 -13.87 8.11
C VAL A 419 3.99 -14.18 8.46
N THR A 420 3.65 -15.47 8.44
CA THR A 420 2.40 -16.06 8.94
C THR A 420 2.74 -17.14 9.96
N GLY A 421 1.75 -17.68 10.67
CA GLY A 421 1.94 -18.81 11.58
C GLY A 421 0.75 -19.06 12.50
N ALA A 422 0.69 -20.26 13.08
CA ALA A 422 -0.41 -20.76 13.90
C ALA A 422 -0.60 -19.98 15.22
N GLY A 423 0.41 -19.22 15.65
CA GLY A 423 0.34 -18.34 16.82
C GLY A 423 -0.22 -16.95 16.54
N MET A 424 -0.48 -16.60 15.27
CA MET A 424 -1.02 -15.30 14.88
C MET A 424 -2.56 -15.35 14.79
N PRO A 425 -3.28 -14.23 15.01
CA PRO A 425 -4.71 -14.18 14.77
C PRO A 425 -5.06 -14.57 13.32
N ASP A 426 -6.27 -15.09 13.10
CA ASP A 426 -6.73 -15.49 11.78
C ASP A 426 -6.53 -14.38 10.73
N ASN A 427 -5.93 -14.74 9.59
CA ASN A 427 -5.59 -13.85 8.47
C ASN A 427 -4.58 -12.73 8.79
N GLN A 428 -4.03 -12.68 10.00
CA GLN A 428 -2.99 -11.74 10.36
C GLN A 428 -1.69 -12.11 9.64
N ARG A 429 -1.09 -11.13 8.99
CA ARG A 429 0.24 -11.21 8.37
C ARG A 429 1.14 -10.15 8.97
N LEU A 430 2.42 -10.47 9.16
CA LEU A 430 3.46 -9.51 9.53
C LEU A 430 4.35 -9.26 8.32
N PHE A 431 4.36 -8.02 7.85
CA PHE A 431 5.21 -7.54 6.77
C PHE A 431 6.47 -6.92 7.36
N LEU A 432 7.63 -7.40 6.92
CA LEU A 432 8.94 -6.81 7.22
C LEU A 432 9.47 -6.13 5.96
N SER A 433 9.93 -4.89 6.06
CA SER A 433 10.50 -4.16 4.91
C SER A 433 11.64 -3.25 5.33
N VAL A 434 12.57 -2.98 4.41
CA VAL A 434 13.66 -2.02 4.64
C VAL A 434 13.35 -0.71 3.96
N ARG A 435 13.28 0.38 4.73
CA ARG A 435 12.92 1.72 4.26
C ARG A 435 13.97 2.75 4.63
N MET A 436 14.12 3.77 3.80
CA MET A 436 14.98 4.93 4.02
C MET A 436 14.39 6.12 3.25
N ASN A 437 14.89 7.32 3.51
CA ASN A 437 14.50 8.48 2.70
C ASN A 437 15.01 8.30 1.26
N VAL A 438 14.10 8.39 0.29
CA VAL A 438 14.36 8.39 -1.15
C VAL A 438 13.67 9.62 -1.75
N TYR A 439 14.49 10.58 -2.15
CA TYR A 439 14.00 11.82 -2.71
C TYR A 439 13.46 11.63 -4.14
N PRO A 440 12.44 12.40 -4.55
CA PRO A 440 11.73 13.40 -3.75
C PRO A 440 10.41 12.89 -3.13
N TYR A 441 10.06 11.60 -3.33
CA TYR A 441 8.70 11.08 -3.13
C TYR A 441 8.51 10.12 -1.95
N ASP A 442 9.58 9.62 -1.32
CA ASP A 442 9.48 8.71 -0.19
C ASP A 442 10.32 9.15 0.99
N LEU A 443 9.76 10.02 1.83
CA LEU A 443 10.48 10.68 2.93
C LEU A 443 9.82 10.39 4.29
N PRO A 444 9.77 9.11 4.73
CA PRO A 444 9.13 8.72 5.97
C PRO A 444 9.84 9.28 7.22
N TYR A 445 11.13 9.63 7.14
CA TYR A 445 11.93 10.11 8.28
C TYR A 445 12.42 11.54 8.08
N GLY A 446 12.70 12.25 9.18
CA GLY A 446 13.30 13.59 9.11
C GLY A 446 14.68 13.60 8.42
N PRO A 447 15.16 14.76 7.92
CA PRO A 447 16.40 14.85 7.15
C PRO A 447 17.66 14.34 7.88
N SER A 448 17.67 14.36 9.21
CA SER A 448 18.76 13.81 10.02
C SER A 448 18.96 12.29 9.88
N TYR A 449 18.00 11.60 9.25
CA TYR A 449 18.02 10.16 9.01
C TYR A 449 18.20 9.82 7.53
N ASP A 450 18.61 10.78 6.70
CA ASP A 450 18.97 10.50 5.32
C ASP A 450 20.08 9.43 5.27
N ASN A 451 19.99 8.54 4.27
CA ASN A 451 20.87 7.39 4.10
C ASN A 451 20.84 6.34 5.23
N THR A 452 19.97 6.49 6.23
CA THR A 452 19.81 5.50 7.30
C THR A 452 18.72 4.49 6.93
N PRO A 453 19.04 3.19 6.81
CA PRO A 453 18.03 2.16 6.62
C PRO A 453 17.32 1.82 7.94
N PHE A 454 16.01 1.65 7.85
CA PHE A 454 15.15 1.19 8.94
C PHE A 454 14.46 -0.10 8.53
N LEU A 455 14.48 -1.08 9.42
CA LEU A 455 13.60 -2.24 9.33
C LEU A 455 12.23 -1.83 9.88
N LEU A 456 11.19 -1.96 9.07
CA LEU A 456 9.80 -1.69 9.44
C LEU A 456 9.01 -2.97 9.54
N MET A 457 8.14 -3.02 10.55
CA MET A 457 7.29 -4.15 10.86
C MET A 457 5.83 -3.69 10.88
N HIS A 458 5.03 -4.18 9.93
CA HIS A 458 3.61 -3.84 9.80
C HIS A 458 2.76 -5.08 9.88
N THR A 459 1.70 -5.04 10.67
CA THR A 459 0.68 -6.08 10.63
C THR A 459 -0.47 -5.65 9.74
N TYR A 460 -1.08 -6.63 9.08
CA TYR A 460 -2.26 -6.45 8.25
C TYR A 460 -3.11 -7.71 8.31
N ARG A 461 -4.42 -7.54 8.48
CA ARG A 461 -5.39 -8.64 8.64
C ARG A 461 -6.45 -8.66 7.55
N GLY A 462 -6.32 -7.81 6.54
CA GLY A 462 -7.31 -7.74 5.48
C GLY A 462 -7.25 -8.96 4.57
N THR A 463 -8.42 -9.34 4.07
CA THR A 463 -8.62 -10.43 3.12
C THR A 463 -9.22 -9.87 1.83
N ASP A 464 -9.38 -10.69 0.81
CA ASP A 464 -9.98 -10.23 -0.45
C ASP A 464 -11.47 -9.89 -0.29
N SER A 465 -12.16 -10.58 0.64
CA SER A 465 -13.55 -10.29 1.00
C SER A 465 -13.68 -9.10 1.96
N GLN A 466 -12.65 -8.83 2.79
CA GLN A 466 -12.60 -7.72 3.73
C GLN A 466 -11.27 -6.96 3.63
N PRO A 467 -11.03 -6.27 2.50
CA PRO A 467 -9.73 -5.65 2.24
C PRO A 467 -9.55 -4.31 2.96
N TYR A 468 -10.64 -3.68 3.40
CA TYR A 468 -10.58 -2.42 4.13
C TYR A 468 -10.19 -2.67 5.60
N ALA A 469 -8.92 -2.98 5.81
CA ALA A 469 -8.33 -3.23 7.12
C ALA A 469 -7.12 -2.32 7.34
N GLN A 470 -7.00 -1.80 8.56
CA GLN A 470 -5.85 -0.96 8.92
C GLN A 470 -4.55 -1.75 8.84
N THR A 471 -3.48 -1.07 8.44
CA THR A 471 -2.11 -1.56 8.65
C THR A 471 -1.59 -0.97 9.94
N ILE A 472 -1.00 -1.79 10.81
CA ILE A 472 -0.49 -1.36 12.12
C ILE A 472 1.01 -1.55 12.16
N ARG A 473 1.78 -0.47 12.24
CA ARG A 473 3.23 -0.52 12.42
C ARG A 473 3.56 -0.93 13.85
N VAL A 474 3.97 -2.18 14.04
CA VAL A 474 4.29 -2.78 15.35
C VAL A 474 5.73 -2.57 15.78
N GLY A 475 6.59 -2.07 14.89
CA GLY A 475 7.92 -1.56 15.26
C GLY A 475 8.70 -0.96 14.09
N ASP A 476 9.71 -0.17 14.44
CA ASP A 476 10.76 0.30 13.56
C ASP A 476 12.12 0.09 14.23
N LEU A 477 13.16 -0.21 13.44
CA LEU A 477 14.52 -0.38 13.95
C LEU A 477 15.52 0.25 12.98
N GLY A 478 16.18 1.31 13.42
CA GLY A 478 17.28 1.92 12.67
C GLY A 478 18.52 1.03 12.65
N VAL A 479 19.05 0.73 11.47
CA VAL A 479 20.25 -0.10 11.29
C VAL A 479 21.45 0.81 11.05
N GLY A 480 22.44 0.76 11.94
CA GLY A 480 23.70 1.51 11.81
C GLY A 480 23.65 2.98 12.25
N GLY A 481 22.60 3.40 12.98
CA GLY A 481 22.54 4.72 13.61
C GLY A 481 23.54 4.88 14.77
N PRO A 482 23.89 6.12 15.15
CA PRO A 482 24.79 6.36 16.28
C PRO A 482 24.26 5.67 17.55
N PRO A 483 25.11 4.94 18.29
CA PRO A 483 24.70 4.20 19.48
C PRO A 483 24.09 5.17 20.50
N GLY A 484 22.83 4.94 20.89
CA GLY A 484 22.14 5.73 21.92
C GLY A 484 20.73 6.25 21.56
N LYS A 485 20.19 5.95 20.37
CA LYS A 485 18.79 6.25 20.02
C LYS A 485 18.10 5.04 19.38
N LEU A 486 17.90 3.98 20.16
CA LEU A 486 16.79 3.06 19.88
C LEU A 486 15.50 3.85 20.14
N ARG A 487 14.61 3.92 19.16
CA ARG A 487 13.29 4.54 19.30
C ARG A 487 12.23 3.47 19.44
#